data_AF-A0A3D1LZ45-F1
#
_entry.id   AF-A0A3D1LZ45-F1
#
_cell.length_a   1.000
_cell.length_b   1.000
_cell.length_c   1.000
_cell.angle_alpha   90.00
_cell.angle_beta   90.00
_cell.angle_gamma   90.00
#
_symmetry.space_group_name_H-M   'P 1'
#
loop_
_entity.id
_entity.type
_entity.pdbx_description
1 polymer ?
#
loop_
_entity_poly.entity_id
_entity_poly.type
_entity_poly.pdbx_seq_one_letter_code
_entity_poly.pdbx_strand_id
1 'polypeptide(L)'
;MIVHLEEWEWRHAMHVAAARTTANWKKEDASQYQGNKNRMEDNRTNNERACVCELAVAKATNRYWSGSEWPSDRHDDHKDKEADVGTNIEVRCIRTRKGFKIKEASDVGKGKILFGTETLRTSDGKEELKTVKIYGWIAIDKAWEELVNNNPPDYINKAEEHGFRTREVPIEMLHPLEVDEKGNYIDKRDTTEES
;
A
#
# COMPACT_ATOMS: atom_id res chain seq x y z
N MET A 1 -6.36 -5.94 12.16
CA MET A 1 -6.26 -4.92 13.23
C MET A 1 -6.97 -3.64 12.79
N ILE A 2 -7.60 -2.90 13.69
CA ILE A 2 -8.18 -1.56 13.40
C ILE A 2 -7.31 -0.51 14.09
N VAL A 3 -6.92 0.53 13.35
CA VAL A 3 -6.14 1.66 13.83
C VAL A 3 -7.01 2.90 13.75
N HIS A 4 -7.13 3.60 14.88
CA HIS A 4 -7.74 4.92 14.94
C HIS A 4 -6.66 5.99 14.93
N LEU A 5 -6.79 6.94 14.01
CA LEU A 5 -5.96 8.12 13.97
C LEU A 5 -6.58 9.20 14.86
N GLU A 6 -5.74 9.77 15.71
CA GLU A 6 -6.07 10.97 16.47
C GLU A 6 -6.35 12.13 15.51
N GLU A 7 -7.06 13.15 15.98
CA GLU A 7 -7.42 14.27 15.12
C GLU A 7 -6.18 14.98 14.54
N TRP A 8 -5.11 15.12 15.32
CA TRP A 8 -3.88 15.75 14.86
C TRP A 8 -3.12 14.89 13.83
N GLU A 9 -3.14 13.56 13.99
CA GLU A 9 -2.54 12.59 13.04
C GLU A 9 -3.27 12.67 11.69
N TRP A 10 -4.59 12.66 11.73
CA TRP A 10 -5.42 12.82 10.55
C TRP A 10 -5.17 14.17 9.86
N ARG A 11 -5.14 15.28 10.61
CA ARG A 11 -4.85 16.62 10.04
C ARG A 11 -3.47 16.66 9.38
N HIS A 12 -2.47 16.04 10.00
CA HIS A 12 -1.13 15.95 9.42
C HIS A 12 -1.15 15.14 8.12
N ALA A 13 -1.83 13.99 8.09
CA ALA A 13 -1.97 13.18 6.88
C ALA A 13 -2.67 13.93 5.74
N MET A 14 -3.71 14.72 6.05
CA MET A 14 -4.40 15.55 5.06
C MET A 14 -3.52 16.67 4.51
N HIS A 15 -2.67 17.26 5.35
CA HIS A 15 -1.71 18.27 4.91
C HIS A 15 -0.73 17.70 3.87
N VAL A 16 -0.12 16.56 4.18
CA VAL A 16 0.79 15.84 3.25
C VAL A 16 0.05 15.44 1.97
N ALA A 17 -1.19 14.93 2.06
CA ALA A 17 -1.98 14.56 0.89
C ALA A 17 -2.27 15.74 -0.04
N ALA A 18 -2.60 16.90 0.53
CA ALA A 18 -2.83 18.13 -0.24
C ALA A 18 -1.56 18.58 -0.96
N ALA A 19 -0.41 18.47 -0.29
CA ALA A 19 0.88 18.85 -0.87
C ALA A 19 1.35 17.86 -1.96
N ARG A 20 1.22 16.53 -1.75
CA ARG A 20 1.44 15.50 -2.78
C ARG A 20 0.58 15.74 -4.02
N THR A 21 -0.68 16.14 -3.82
CA THR A 21 -1.61 16.47 -4.91
C THR A 21 -1.15 17.72 -5.66
N THR A 22 -0.72 18.75 -4.93
CA THR A 22 -0.26 20.02 -5.50
C THR A 22 1.05 19.85 -6.29
N ALA A 23 2.00 19.11 -5.75
CA ALA A 23 3.28 18.80 -6.40
C ALA A 23 3.09 18.08 -7.75
N ASN A 24 1.99 17.35 -7.91
CA ASN A 24 1.67 16.57 -9.11
C ASN A 24 0.45 17.09 -9.87
N TRP A 25 0.03 18.34 -9.64
CA TRP A 25 -1.21 18.90 -10.21
C TRP A 25 -1.27 18.84 -11.74
N LYS A 26 -0.12 18.97 -12.41
CA LYS A 26 -0.01 18.97 -13.88
C LYS A 26 0.33 17.59 -14.46
N LYS A 27 0.39 16.55 -13.63
CA LYS A 27 0.74 15.21 -14.08
C LYS A 27 -0.39 14.63 -14.93
N GLU A 28 -0.04 14.11 -16.09
CA GLU A 28 -0.99 13.44 -16.97
C GLU A 28 -1.46 12.10 -16.37
N ASP A 29 -2.69 11.72 -16.71
CA ASP A 29 -3.25 10.42 -16.33
C ASP A 29 -2.39 9.29 -16.93
N ALA A 30 -2.24 8.20 -16.18
CA ALA A 30 -1.52 7.03 -16.70
C ALA A 30 -2.20 6.49 -17.97
N SER A 31 -1.39 6.06 -18.96
CA SER A 31 -1.85 5.63 -20.29
C SER A 31 -3.00 4.60 -20.26
N GLN A 32 -2.99 3.70 -19.28
CA GLN A 32 -4.03 2.69 -19.04
C GLN A 32 -5.44 3.26 -18.74
N TYR A 33 -5.57 4.56 -18.42
CA TYR A 33 -6.84 5.24 -18.18
C TYR A 33 -7.31 6.11 -19.36
N GLN A 34 -6.47 6.33 -20.38
CA GLN A 34 -6.81 7.20 -21.52
C GLN A 34 -8.05 6.72 -22.30
N GLY A 35 -8.33 5.41 -22.31
CA GLY A 35 -9.51 4.83 -22.94
C GLY A 35 -10.77 4.72 -22.05
N ASN A 36 -10.67 4.93 -20.73
CA ASN A 36 -11.82 4.85 -19.82
C ASN A 36 -11.57 5.60 -18.49
N LYS A 37 -11.76 6.91 -18.53
CA LYS A 37 -11.57 7.81 -17.37
C LYS A 37 -12.51 7.49 -16.19
N ASN A 38 -13.65 6.86 -16.42
CA ASN A 38 -14.60 6.47 -15.36
C ASN A 38 -14.04 5.43 -14.39
N ARG A 39 -12.89 4.81 -14.72
CA ARG A 39 -12.19 3.86 -13.84
C ARG A 39 -11.17 4.53 -12.93
N MET A 40 -10.87 5.81 -13.17
CA MET A 40 -9.90 6.57 -12.41
C MET A 40 -10.59 7.23 -11.22
N GLU A 41 -10.01 7.04 -10.05
CA GLU A 41 -10.39 7.79 -8.87
C GLU A 41 -9.74 9.16 -8.91
N ASP A 42 -10.42 10.14 -8.34
CA ASP A 42 -9.87 11.46 -8.15
C ASP A 42 -8.54 11.38 -7.37
N ASN A 43 -7.48 11.99 -7.92
CA ASN A 43 -6.12 11.90 -7.39
C ASN A 43 -6.02 12.43 -5.96
N ARG A 44 -6.81 13.46 -5.62
CA ARG A 44 -6.82 14.03 -4.28
C ARG A 44 -7.38 13.00 -3.28
N THR A 45 -8.53 12.40 -3.59
CA THR A 45 -9.13 11.35 -2.75
C THR A 45 -8.17 10.17 -2.58
N ASN A 46 -7.50 9.76 -3.66
CA ASN A 46 -6.51 8.69 -3.61
C ASN A 46 -5.30 9.03 -2.72
N ASN A 47 -4.78 10.26 -2.79
CA ASN A 47 -3.67 10.71 -1.94
C ASN A 47 -4.09 10.81 -0.47
N GLU A 48 -5.27 11.34 -0.18
CA GLU A 48 -5.81 11.41 1.19
C GLU A 48 -5.89 10.01 1.81
N ARG A 49 -6.40 9.03 1.07
CA ARG A 49 -6.45 7.62 1.49
C ARG A 49 -5.06 7.01 1.70
N ALA A 50 -4.15 7.23 0.75
CA ALA A 50 -2.81 6.68 0.81
C ALA A 50 -2.09 7.17 2.09
N CYS A 51 -2.10 8.48 2.35
CA CYS A 51 -1.45 9.07 3.53
C CYS A 51 -2.00 8.51 4.84
N VAL A 52 -3.33 8.36 4.99
CA VAL A 52 -3.89 7.81 6.23
C VAL A 52 -3.57 6.34 6.42
N CYS A 53 -3.50 5.57 5.32
CA CYS A 53 -3.10 4.17 5.37
C CYS A 53 -1.61 4.01 5.72
N GLU A 54 -0.74 4.81 5.12
CA GLU A 54 0.69 4.84 5.44
C GLU A 54 0.91 5.20 6.91
N LEU A 55 0.32 6.29 7.38
CA LEU A 55 0.43 6.71 8.78
C LEU A 55 -0.15 5.66 9.75
N ALA A 56 -1.26 5.01 9.40
CA ALA A 56 -1.82 3.94 10.22
C ALA A 56 -0.86 2.74 10.33
N VAL A 57 -0.19 2.34 9.25
CA VAL A 57 0.83 1.27 9.28
C VAL A 57 2.05 1.70 10.09
N ALA A 58 2.49 2.96 9.95
CA ALA A 58 3.59 3.50 10.73
C ALA A 58 3.29 3.47 12.24
N LYS A 59 2.12 3.99 12.64
CA LYS A 59 1.62 3.96 14.02
C LYS A 59 1.50 2.55 14.55
N ALA A 60 0.86 1.66 13.78
CA ALA A 60 0.69 0.26 14.12
C ALA A 60 2.01 -0.42 14.41
N THR A 61 3.02 -0.16 13.58
CA THR A 61 4.29 -0.88 13.63
C THR A 61 5.38 -0.13 14.38
N ASN A 62 5.03 0.95 15.09
CA ASN A 62 5.96 1.83 15.79
C ASN A 62 7.13 2.31 14.90
N ARG A 63 6.81 2.68 13.66
CA ARG A 63 7.75 3.19 12.67
C ARG A 63 7.52 4.67 12.40
N TYR A 64 8.57 5.33 11.93
CA TYR A 64 8.48 6.68 11.43
C TYR A 64 7.75 6.70 10.08
N TRP A 65 6.86 7.68 9.90
CA TRP A 65 6.27 8.04 8.62
C TRP A 65 6.89 9.34 8.12
N SER A 66 7.55 9.32 6.95
CA SER A 66 8.21 10.52 6.42
C SER A 66 7.21 11.54 5.89
N GLY A 67 6.07 11.08 5.36
CA GLY A 67 5.09 11.95 4.72
C GLY A 67 5.68 12.78 3.58
N SER A 68 6.64 12.22 2.84
CA SER A 68 7.39 12.98 1.84
C SER A 68 6.51 13.44 0.67
N GLU A 69 6.83 14.62 0.14
CA GLU A 69 6.20 15.22 -1.03
C GLU A 69 7.25 15.51 -2.10
N TRP A 70 7.20 14.82 -3.22
CA TRP A 70 8.11 15.06 -4.33
C TRP A 70 7.32 15.21 -5.64
N PRO A 71 7.66 16.22 -6.47
CA PRO A 71 7.16 16.29 -7.83
C PRO A 71 7.55 15.03 -8.62
N SER A 72 6.69 14.56 -9.52
CA SER A 72 6.90 13.28 -10.21
C SER A 72 8.18 13.19 -11.05
N ASP A 73 8.69 14.33 -11.54
CA ASP A 73 9.94 14.40 -12.30
C ASP A 73 11.19 14.14 -11.44
N ARG A 74 11.04 14.18 -10.11
CA ARG A 74 12.09 13.84 -9.13
C ARG A 74 11.87 12.52 -8.43
N HIS A 75 10.85 11.75 -8.81
CA HIS A 75 10.56 10.48 -8.16
C HIS A 75 11.78 9.54 -8.12
N ASP A 76 12.56 9.49 -9.20
CA ASP A 76 13.76 8.65 -9.28
C ASP A 76 14.90 9.10 -8.36
N ASP A 77 14.93 10.36 -7.94
CA ASP A 77 15.95 10.89 -7.04
C ASP A 77 15.75 10.44 -5.58
N HIS A 78 14.49 10.13 -5.21
CA HIS A 78 14.05 9.88 -3.84
C HIS A 78 13.59 8.44 -3.57
N LYS A 79 13.04 7.74 -4.58
CA LYS A 79 12.38 6.42 -4.41
C LYS A 79 13.23 5.33 -3.72
N ASP A 80 14.56 5.42 -3.83
CA ASP A 80 15.50 4.44 -3.26
C ASP A 80 16.14 4.93 -1.95
N LYS A 81 15.99 6.21 -1.60
CA LYS A 81 16.64 6.86 -0.44
C LYS A 81 15.67 7.14 0.71
N GLU A 82 14.40 7.37 0.37
CA GLU A 82 13.38 7.76 1.30
C GLU A 82 12.21 6.80 1.21
N ALA A 83 11.95 6.11 2.30
CA ALA A 83 10.79 5.26 2.41
C ALA A 83 9.70 5.98 3.19
N ASP A 84 8.46 5.87 2.72
CA ASP A 84 7.32 6.49 3.40
C ASP A 84 7.13 5.89 4.80
N VAL A 85 7.16 4.56 4.94
CA VAL A 85 6.92 3.86 6.23
C VAL A 85 8.03 2.85 6.51
N GLY A 86 9.21 3.31 6.91
CA GLY A 86 10.36 2.43 7.16
C GLY A 86 10.82 1.64 5.92
N THR A 87 11.93 0.93 6.04
CA THR A 87 12.61 0.33 4.88
C THR A 87 11.83 -0.83 4.27
N ASN A 88 11.74 -0.86 2.92
CA ASN A 88 11.14 -1.93 2.12
C ASN A 88 9.65 -2.22 2.38
N ILE A 89 8.91 -1.29 2.98
CA ILE A 89 7.47 -1.44 3.20
C ILE A 89 6.69 -0.81 2.05
N GLU A 90 5.74 -1.57 1.52
CA GLU A 90 4.79 -1.14 0.52
C GLU A 90 3.38 -1.20 1.13
N VAL A 91 2.80 -0.04 1.42
CA VAL A 91 1.42 0.03 1.92
C VAL A 91 0.47 0.10 0.73
N ARG A 92 -0.49 -0.83 0.65
CA ARG A 92 -1.52 -0.81 -0.40
C ARG A 92 -2.90 -0.85 0.21
N CYS A 93 -3.77 0.05 -0.25
CA CYS A 93 -5.15 0.11 0.17
C CYS A 93 -6.09 -0.53 -0.86
N ILE A 94 -7.00 -1.40 -0.41
CA ILE A 94 -8.13 -1.83 -1.23
C ILE A 94 -9.34 -0.93 -0.99
N ARG A 95 -10.12 -0.70 -2.06
CA ARG A 95 -11.37 0.07 -2.01
C ARG A 95 -12.59 -0.75 -2.42
N THR A 96 -12.43 -1.56 -3.47
CA THR A 96 -13.52 -2.31 -4.11
C THR A 96 -13.14 -3.74 -4.50
N ARG A 97 -11.90 -4.15 -4.23
CA ARG A 97 -11.35 -5.46 -4.62
C ARG A 97 -11.14 -6.34 -3.40
N LYS A 98 -10.97 -7.63 -3.63
CA LYS A 98 -10.72 -8.63 -2.59
C LYS A 98 -9.22 -8.94 -2.39
N GLY A 99 -8.34 -8.24 -3.08
CA GLY A 99 -6.90 -8.45 -2.96
C GLY A 99 -6.05 -7.29 -3.47
N PHE A 100 -4.75 -7.43 -3.24
CA PHE A 100 -3.73 -6.42 -3.49
C PHE A 100 -2.92 -6.81 -4.72
N LYS A 101 -2.96 -5.97 -5.76
CA LYS A 101 -2.19 -6.22 -6.98
C LYS A 101 -0.71 -6.07 -6.71
N ILE A 102 0.12 -7.02 -7.14
CA ILE A 102 1.59 -6.96 -7.23
C ILE A 102 2.06 -7.09 -8.68
N LYS A 103 3.21 -6.49 -9.01
CA LYS A 103 3.79 -6.47 -10.37
C LYS A 103 5.20 -7.05 -10.34
N GLU A 104 5.48 -8.01 -11.21
CA GLU A 104 6.79 -8.67 -11.30
C GLU A 104 7.93 -7.66 -11.44
N ALA A 105 7.86 -6.80 -12.47
CA ALA A 105 8.92 -5.86 -12.80
C ALA A 105 9.23 -4.80 -11.73
N SER A 106 8.23 -4.38 -10.93
CA SER A 106 8.40 -3.29 -9.96
C SER A 106 8.49 -3.75 -8.51
N ASP A 107 8.02 -4.97 -8.19
CA ASP A 107 7.85 -5.40 -6.81
C ASP A 107 8.67 -6.65 -6.45
N VAL A 108 8.87 -7.58 -7.39
CA VAL A 108 9.52 -8.88 -7.14
C VAL A 108 11.05 -8.76 -7.24
N GLY A 109 11.77 -9.50 -6.39
CA GLY A 109 13.21 -9.50 -6.25
C GLY A 109 13.77 -8.30 -5.50
N LYS A 110 12.89 -7.48 -4.88
CA LYS A 110 13.27 -6.23 -4.22
C LYS A 110 13.20 -6.29 -2.70
N GLY A 111 12.89 -7.46 -2.12
CA GLY A 111 12.74 -7.62 -0.67
C GLY A 111 11.60 -6.78 -0.07
N LYS A 112 10.63 -6.36 -0.89
CA LYS A 112 9.50 -5.54 -0.45
C LYS A 112 8.52 -6.33 0.39
N ILE A 113 7.89 -5.65 1.33
CA ILE A 113 6.90 -6.20 2.25
C ILE A 113 5.60 -5.44 2.07
N LEU A 114 4.59 -6.16 1.61
CA LEU A 114 3.27 -5.61 1.36
C LEU A 114 2.49 -5.56 2.67
N PHE A 115 2.00 -4.38 3.04
CA PHE A 115 0.95 -4.21 4.06
C PHE A 115 -0.37 -3.92 3.38
N GLY A 116 -1.36 -4.78 3.62
CA GLY A 116 -2.69 -4.63 3.05
C GLY A 116 -3.63 -3.84 3.97
N THR A 117 -4.20 -2.75 3.48
CA THR A 117 -5.06 -1.85 4.27
C THR A 117 -6.41 -1.56 3.61
N GLU A 118 -7.34 -1.05 4.40
CA GLU A 118 -8.62 -0.50 3.95
C GLU A 118 -9.08 0.59 4.92
N THR A 119 -9.46 1.75 4.41
CA THR A 119 -10.21 2.76 5.16
C THR A 119 -11.64 2.27 5.39
N LEU A 120 -12.11 2.34 6.63
CA LEU A 120 -13.48 1.91 6.94
C LEU A 120 -14.51 2.84 6.31
N ARG A 121 -15.75 2.34 6.20
CA ARG A 121 -16.89 3.11 5.72
C ARG A 121 -17.90 3.31 6.84
N THR A 122 -18.47 4.50 6.89
CA THR A 122 -19.63 4.82 7.73
C THR A 122 -20.87 4.04 7.26
N SER A 123 -21.93 4.03 8.07
CA SER A 123 -23.18 3.34 7.76
C SER A 123 -23.89 3.87 6.51
N ASP A 124 -23.63 5.13 6.12
CA ASP A 124 -24.11 5.73 4.87
C ASP A 124 -23.14 5.50 3.67
N GLY A 125 -22.16 4.63 3.83
CA GLY A 125 -21.24 4.17 2.77
C GLY A 125 -20.09 5.12 2.43
N LYS A 126 -19.98 6.26 3.15
CA LYS A 126 -18.89 7.21 2.98
C LYS A 126 -17.61 6.68 3.61
N GLU A 127 -16.49 7.08 3.05
CA GLU A 127 -15.18 6.68 3.55
C GLU A 127 -14.81 7.46 4.79
N GLU A 128 -14.38 6.76 5.84
CA GLU A 128 -13.91 7.31 7.09
C GLU A 128 -12.38 7.32 7.11
N LEU A 129 -11.79 8.48 6.84
CA LEU A 129 -10.34 8.65 6.75
C LEU A 129 -9.63 8.72 8.11
N LYS A 130 -10.32 8.43 9.21
CA LYS A 130 -9.75 8.39 10.57
C LYS A 130 -9.59 6.97 11.11
N THR A 131 -10.17 5.98 10.44
CA THR A 131 -10.14 4.59 10.90
C THR A 131 -9.69 3.69 9.77
N VAL A 132 -8.55 3.04 9.96
CA VAL A 132 -7.93 2.16 8.97
C VAL A 132 -7.87 0.75 9.51
N LYS A 133 -8.39 -0.20 8.74
CA LYS A 133 -8.17 -1.62 8.95
C LYS A 133 -6.88 -2.04 8.27
N ILE A 134 -5.98 -2.64 9.02
CA ILE A 134 -4.81 -3.33 8.49
C ILE A 134 -5.12 -4.83 8.51
N TYR A 135 -5.13 -5.44 7.32
CA TYR A 135 -5.41 -6.86 7.14
C TYR A 135 -4.25 -7.73 7.61
N GLY A 136 -3.04 -7.30 7.31
CA GLY A 136 -1.82 -8.04 7.61
C GLY A 136 -0.69 -7.65 6.68
N TRP A 137 0.33 -8.48 6.63
CA TRP A 137 1.51 -8.27 5.82
C TRP A 137 1.98 -9.56 5.13
N ILE A 138 2.72 -9.44 4.04
CA ILE A 138 3.44 -10.57 3.42
C ILE A 138 4.68 -10.06 2.69
N ALA A 139 5.76 -10.84 2.69
CA ALA A 139 6.89 -10.59 1.80
C ALA A 139 6.45 -10.80 0.35
N ILE A 140 6.68 -9.82 -0.53
CA ILE A 140 6.18 -9.86 -1.91
C ILE A 140 6.74 -11.05 -2.67
N ASP A 141 8.02 -11.38 -2.45
CA ASP A 141 8.70 -12.50 -3.13
C ASP A 141 8.05 -13.84 -2.77
N LYS A 142 7.75 -14.05 -1.49
CA LYS A 142 7.02 -15.23 -1.00
C LYS A 142 5.61 -15.29 -1.57
N ALA A 143 4.88 -14.17 -1.56
CA ALA A 143 3.54 -14.10 -2.13
C ALA A 143 3.55 -14.45 -3.63
N TRP A 144 4.55 -13.95 -4.36
CA TRP A 144 4.72 -14.23 -5.79
C TRP A 144 4.95 -15.71 -6.05
N GLU A 145 5.90 -16.32 -5.34
CA GLU A 145 6.21 -17.75 -5.44
C GLU A 145 4.99 -18.62 -5.15
N GLU A 146 4.29 -18.38 -4.05
CA GLU A 146 3.07 -19.13 -3.70
C GLU A 146 1.97 -18.99 -4.76
N LEU A 147 1.77 -17.78 -5.29
CA LEU A 147 0.79 -17.55 -6.34
C LEU A 147 1.18 -18.21 -7.67
N VAL A 148 2.47 -18.28 -8.00
CA VAL A 148 2.98 -19.01 -9.18
C VAL A 148 2.78 -20.52 -9.00
N ASN A 149 3.08 -21.06 -7.82
CA ASN A 149 2.95 -22.49 -7.54
C ASN A 149 1.49 -22.96 -7.51
N ASN A 150 0.59 -22.16 -6.94
CA ASN A 150 -0.84 -22.49 -6.83
C ASN A 150 -1.64 -22.20 -8.11
N ASN A 151 -1.12 -21.33 -8.98
CA ASN A 151 -1.72 -21.03 -10.27
C ASN A 151 -0.59 -20.92 -11.31
N PRO A 152 -0.02 -22.08 -11.71
CA PRO A 152 0.99 -22.14 -12.76
C PRO A 152 0.40 -21.56 -14.05
N PRO A 153 1.20 -20.90 -14.89
CA PRO A 153 0.72 -20.16 -16.04
C PRO A 153 0.24 -21.10 -17.17
N ASP A 154 -0.88 -21.79 -16.96
CA ASP A 154 -1.58 -22.55 -18.01
C ASP A 154 -2.47 -21.64 -18.87
N TYR A 155 -2.59 -20.36 -18.50
CA TYR A 155 -3.23 -19.31 -19.28
C TYR A 155 -2.43 -18.01 -19.17
N ILE A 156 -1.62 -17.73 -20.19
CA ILE A 156 -1.01 -16.41 -20.37
C ILE A 156 -2.16 -15.42 -20.61
N ASN A 157 -2.45 -14.57 -19.62
CA ASN A 157 -3.38 -13.45 -19.83
C ASN A 157 -2.74 -12.51 -20.88
N LYS A 158 -3.52 -11.83 -21.74
CA LYS A 158 -2.98 -10.92 -22.77
C LYS A 158 -2.02 -9.84 -22.22
N ALA A 159 -2.10 -9.52 -20.93
CA ALA A 159 -1.15 -8.65 -20.25
C ALA A 159 0.26 -9.27 -20.09
N GLU A 160 0.34 -10.59 -19.94
CA GLU A 160 1.59 -11.36 -19.89
C GLU A 160 2.22 -11.56 -21.27
N GLU A 161 1.42 -11.61 -22.36
CA GLU A 161 1.93 -11.57 -23.75
C GLU A 161 2.74 -10.29 -24.03
N HIS A 162 2.44 -9.19 -23.33
CA HIS A 162 3.18 -7.92 -23.41
C HIS A 162 4.25 -7.77 -22.31
N GLY A 163 4.58 -8.83 -21.57
CA GLY A 163 5.64 -8.84 -20.56
C GLY A 163 5.27 -8.20 -19.21
N PHE A 164 4.00 -7.84 -18.98
CA PHE A 164 3.55 -7.27 -17.69
C PHE A 164 2.87 -8.33 -16.84
N ARG A 165 3.65 -9.16 -16.14
CA ARG A 165 3.10 -10.13 -15.20
C ARG A 165 2.64 -9.43 -13.93
N THR A 166 1.37 -9.58 -13.62
CA THR A 166 0.77 -9.02 -12.40
C THR A 166 -0.12 -10.07 -11.74
N ARG A 167 -0.05 -10.16 -10.43
CA ARG A 167 -0.87 -11.10 -9.64
C ARG A 167 -1.62 -10.34 -8.55
N GLU A 168 -2.72 -10.92 -8.09
CA GLU A 168 -3.50 -10.36 -6.97
C GLU A 168 -3.24 -11.24 -5.74
N VAL A 169 -2.76 -10.60 -4.66
CA VAL A 169 -2.57 -11.22 -3.34
C VAL A 169 -3.90 -11.15 -2.60
N PRO A 170 -4.61 -12.27 -2.39
CA PRO A 170 -5.83 -12.30 -1.59
C PRO A 170 -5.53 -11.89 -0.14
N ILE A 171 -6.53 -11.31 0.53
CA ILE A 171 -6.44 -10.92 1.95
C ILE A 171 -6.02 -12.11 2.82
N GLU A 172 -6.48 -13.31 2.48
CA GLU A 172 -6.28 -14.54 3.23
C GLU A 172 -4.81 -15.02 3.22
N MET A 173 -4.00 -14.52 2.28
CA MET A 173 -2.55 -14.80 2.26
C MET A 173 -1.77 -13.90 3.23
N LEU A 174 -2.37 -12.80 3.72
CA LEU A 174 -1.66 -11.88 4.60
C LEU A 174 -1.51 -12.46 6.00
N HIS A 175 -0.29 -12.38 6.53
CA HIS A 175 -0.03 -12.71 7.92
C HIS A 175 -0.63 -11.61 8.81
N PRO A 176 -1.50 -11.96 9.79
CA PRO A 176 -2.07 -10.96 10.67
C PRO A 176 -0.95 -10.26 11.45
N LEU A 177 -1.20 -8.99 11.78
CA LEU A 177 -0.36 -8.29 12.75
C LEU A 177 -0.58 -8.92 14.12
N GLU A 178 0.50 -9.40 14.72
CA GLU A 178 0.48 -9.86 16.10
C GLU A 178 0.72 -8.69 17.05
N VAL A 179 0.04 -8.71 18.19
CA VAL A 179 0.18 -7.69 19.22
C VAL A 179 0.58 -8.35 20.53
N ASP A 180 1.38 -7.65 21.33
CA ASP A 180 1.71 -8.05 22.69
C ASP A 180 0.51 -7.87 23.63
N GLU A 181 0.67 -8.25 24.90
CA GLU A 181 -0.36 -8.12 25.93
C GLU A 181 -0.79 -6.66 26.19
N LYS A 182 0.01 -5.70 25.74
CA LYS A 182 -0.25 -4.25 25.83
C LYS A 182 -0.85 -3.69 24.54
N GLY A 183 -1.07 -4.52 23.53
CA GLY A 183 -1.62 -4.13 22.23
C GLY A 183 -0.60 -3.53 21.26
N ASN A 184 0.70 -3.58 21.56
CA ASN A 184 1.75 -3.10 20.66
C ASN A 184 2.04 -4.16 19.60
N TYR A 185 2.27 -3.75 18.36
CA TYR A 185 2.69 -4.68 17.32
C TYR A 185 4.02 -5.36 17.66
N ILE A 186 4.06 -6.66 17.47
CA ILE A 186 5.27 -7.47 17.54
C ILE A 186 5.77 -7.68 16.12
N ASP A 187 6.91 -7.08 15.80
CA ASP A 187 7.58 -7.36 14.54
C ASP A 187 8.38 -8.66 14.63
N LYS A 188 7.76 -9.76 14.20
CA LYS A 188 8.45 -11.06 14.19
C LYS A 188 9.63 -11.12 13.22
N ARG A 189 9.80 -10.14 12.33
CA ARG A 189 10.98 -10.06 11.45
C ARG A 189 12.23 -9.67 12.22
N ASP A 190 12.07 -8.83 13.24
CA ASP A 190 13.19 -8.36 14.07
C ASP A 190 13.61 -9.42 15.12
N THR A 191 12.77 -10.43 15.36
CA THR A 191 13.08 -11.57 16.25
C THR A 191 13.78 -12.73 15.56
N THR A 192 13.90 -12.70 14.22
CA THR A 192 14.76 -13.61 13.46
C THR A 192 16.14 -12.99 13.28
N GLU A 193 16.83 -12.71 14.39
CA GLU A 193 18.28 -12.71 14.38
C GLU A 193 18.75 -14.17 14.30
N GLU A 194 19.45 -14.48 13.21
CA GLU A 194 20.43 -15.57 13.04
C GLU A 194 20.31 -16.79 13.98
N SER A 195 19.79 -17.89 13.43
CA SER A 195 20.10 -19.25 13.88
C SER A 195 20.64 -20.07 12.71
#